data_AF-A0A3S4S0V7-F1
#
_entry.id   AF-A0A3S4S0V7-F1
#
_cell.length_a   1.000
_cell.length_b   1.000
_cell.length_c   1.000
_cell.angle_alpha   90.00
_cell.angle_beta   90.00
_cell.angle_gamma   90.00
#
_symmetry.space_group_name_H-M   'P 1'
#
loop_
_entity.id
_entity.type
_entity.pdbx_description
1 polymer ?
#
loop_
_entity_poly.entity_id
_entity_poly.type
_entity_poly.pdbx_seq_one_letter_code
_entity_poly.pdbx_strand_id
1 'polypeptide(L)'
;MFANVGWGEMLVLVIAGLVILGPERLPGAIRWTAGAVRQARDYVTGATSQLREDLGPEFDDLREPLSELQKLRGMTPRAALTKHLLDGDDSIFTGKTPPQEKPQSSGGPTPVPQDQQTPASAATPPEPSASTPYDTDAT
;
A
#
# COMPACT_ATOMS: atom_id res chain seq x y z
N MET A 1 -5.69 19.26 -1.83
CA MET A 1 -5.30 20.03 -3.02
C MET A 1 -4.19 19.34 -3.83
N PHE A 2 -3.24 18.65 -3.20
CA PHE A 2 -2.17 17.89 -3.90
C PHE A 2 -2.54 16.46 -4.36
N ALA A 3 -3.77 15.99 -4.09
CA ALA A 3 -4.21 14.64 -4.46
C ALA A 3 -4.49 14.47 -5.97
N ASN A 4 -4.39 15.56 -6.76
CA ASN A 4 -4.53 15.55 -8.21
C ASN A 4 -3.18 15.51 -8.94
N VAL A 5 -2.06 15.36 -8.22
CA VAL A 5 -0.73 15.27 -8.83
C VAL A 5 -0.59 13.96 -9.59
N GLY A 6 -0.94 14.02 -10.87
CA GLY A 6 -0.81 12.93 -11.81
C GLY A 6 0.62 12.79 -12.32
N TRP A 7 0.89 11.69 -13.03
CA TRP A 7 2.19 11.42 -13.64
C TRP A 7 2.69 12.57 -14.54
N GLY A 8 1.79 13.28 -15.21
CA GLY A 8 2.15 14.44 -16.04
C GLY A 8 2.71 15.61 -15.23
N GLU A 9 2.14 15.92 -14.07
CA GLU A 9 2.63 17.01 -13.21
C GLU A 9 3.97 16.66 -12.57
N MET A 10 4.19 15.39 -12.21
CA MET A 10 5.51 14.92 -11.75
C MET A 10 6.59 15.11 -12.81
N LEU A 11 6.29 14.80 -14.08
CA LEU A 11 7.23 15.03 -15.18
C LEU A 11 7.55 16.53 -15.32
N VAL A 12 6.54 17.40 -15.22
CA VAL A 12 6.73 18.85 -15.27
C VAL A 12 7.62 19.33 -14.12
N LEU A 13 7.44 18.82 -12.89
CA LEU A 13 8.28 19.18 -11.75
C LEU A 13 9.74 18.73 -11.93
N VAL A 14 9.96 17.54 -12.50
CA VAL A 14 11.31 17.06 -12.81
C VAL A 14 11.97 17.96 -13.85
N ILE A 15 11.27 18.28 -14.93
CA ILE A 15 11.80 19.18 -15.98
C ILE A 15 12.06 20.58 -15.39
N ALA A 16 11.13 21.13 -14.62
CA ALA A 16 11.31 22.42 -13.96
C ALA A 16 12.53 22.40 -13.03
N GLY A 17 12.70 21.34 -12.23
CA GLY A 17 13.88 21.15 -11.38
C GLY A 17 15.18 21.08 -12.18
N LEU A 18 15.19 20.34 -13.30
CA LEU A 18 16.34 20.24 -14.21
C LEU A 18 16.68 21.58 -14.86
N VAL A 19 15.69 22.41 -15.21
CA VAL A 19 15.91 23.74 -15.82
C VAL A 19 16.38 24.75 -14.78
N ILE A 20 15.73 24.81 -13.61
CA ILE A 20 16.03 25.79 -12.57
C ILE A 20 17.39 25.53 -11.94
N LEU A 21 17.67 24.27 -11.56
CA LEU A 21 18.89 23.90 -10.84
C LEU A 21 20.01 23.46 -11.79
N GLY A 22 19.67 22.92 -12.95
CA GLY A 22 20.59 22.29 -13.91
C GLY A 22 20.72 20.78 -13.68
N PRO A 23 20.83 19.97 -14.76
CA PRO A 23 20.95 18.51 -14.68
C PRO A 23 22.16 18.05 -13.86
N GLU A 24 23.24 18.82 -13.89
CA GLU A 24 24.51 18.39 -13.26
C GLU A 24 24.57 18.69 -11.76
N ARG A 25 23.67 19.57 -11.29
CA ARG A 25 23.63 19.99 -9.88
C ARG A 25 22.58 19.21 -9.09
N LEU A 26 21.51 18.76 -9.75
CA LEU A 26 20.46 17.93 -9.15
C LEU A 26 20.98 16.69 -8.41
N PRO A 27 21.82 15.81 -9.01
CA PRO A 27 22.33 14.63 -8.32
C PRO A 27 23.23 15.01 -7.14
N GLY A 28 23.98 16.11 -7.23
CA GLY A 28 24.76 16.64 -6.11
C GLY A 28 23.87 17.11 -4.96
N ALA A 29 22.82 17.88 -5.27
CA ALA A 29 21.86 18.39 -4.29
C ALA A 29 21.10 17.26 -3.58
N ILE A 30 20.65 16.24 -4.32
CA ILE A 30 19.99 15.06 -3.73
C ILE A 30 20.92 14.37 -2.74
N ARG A 31 22.20 14.17 -3.10
CA ARG A 31 23.19 13.52 -2.22
C ARG A 31 23.44 14.34 -0.95
N TRP A 32 23.56 15.66 -1.08
CA TRP A 32 23.73 16.54 0.07
C TRP A 32 22.50 16.50 0.99
N THR A 33 21.30 16.66 0.44
CA THR A 33 20.05 16.63 1.21
C THR A 33 19.83 15.28 1.87
N ALA A 34 20.06 14.17 1.15
CA ALA A 34 19.95 12.84 1.72
C ALA A 34 20.95 12.62 2.88
N GLY A 35 22.19 13.10 2.73
CA GLY A 35 23.20 13.09 3.79
C GLY A 35 22.77 13.92 4.99
N ALA A 36 22.28 15.15 4.76
CA ALA A 36 21.81 16.05 5.81
C ALA A 36 20.61 15.48 6.57
N VAL A 37 19.64 14.89 5.86
CA VAL A 37 18.48 14.23 6.47
C VAL A 37 18.91 13.05 7.32
N ARG A 38 19.86 12.24 6.83
CA ARG A 38 20.39 11.11 7.60
C ARG A 38 21.10 11.58 8.88
N GLN A 39 21.99 12.56 8.76
CA GLN A 39 22.70 13.13 9.90
C GLN A 39 21.75 13.79 10.91
N ALA A 40 20.71 14.48 10.44
CA ALA A 40 19.67 15.03 11.30
C ALA A 40 18.89 13.92 12.03
N ARG A 41 18.51 12.85 11.33
CA ARG A 41 17.86 11.69 11.94
C ARG A 41 18.74 11.04 13.00
N ASP A 42 20.02 10.84 12.69
CA ASP A 42 20.98 10.21 13.62
C ASP A 42 21.17 11.09 14.88
N TYR A 43 21.28 12.41 14.71
CA TYR A 43 21.37 13.35 15.82
C TYR A 43 20.10 13.38 16.68
N VAL A 44 18.92 13.47 16.07
CA VAL A 44 17.64 13.42 16.77
C VAL A 44 17.48 12.09 17.52
N THR A 45 17.84 10.96 16.89
CA THR A 45 17.76 9.64 17.53
C THR A 45 18.70 9.53 18.72
N GLY A 46 19.95 10.02 18.58
CA GLY A 46 20.93 10.03 19.66
C GLY A 46 20.51 10.90 20.84
N ALA A 47 20.05 12.12 20.59
CA ALA A 47 19.55 13.02 21.63
C ALA A 47 18.31 12.43 22.33
N THR A 48 17.37 11.86 21.58
CA THR A 48 16.19 11.19 22.14
C THR A 48 16.59 10.01 23.03
N SER A 49 17.61 9.24 22.64
CA SER A 49 18.15 8.14 23.45
C SER A 49 18.75 8.63 24.76
N GLN A 50 19.55 9.71 24.72
CA GLN A 50 20.14 10.31 25.92
C GLN A 50 19.07 10.87 26.85
N LEU A 51 18.06 11.56 26.32
CA LEU A 51 16.93 12.05 27.11
C LEU A 51 16.12 10.90 27.73
N ARG A 52 15.97 9.78 27.02
CA ARG A 52 15.30 8.58 27.55
C ARG A 52 16.11 7.91 28.66
N GLU A 53 17.44 7.93 28.56
CA GLU A 53 18.36 7.42 29.59
C GLU A 53 18.34 8.31 30.84
N ASP A 54 18.37 9.63 30.66
CA ASP A 54 18.48 10.61 31.75
C ASP A 54 17.15 10.92 32.47
N LEU A 55 16.02 10.93 31.75
CA LEU A 55 14.71 11.28 32.31
C LEU A 55 13.88 10.05 32.73
N GLY A 56 14.28 8.84 32.32
CA GLY A 56 13.60 7.60 32.67
C GLY A 56 12.09 7.64 32.38
N PRO A 57 11.21 7.31 33.34
CA PRO A 57 9.76 7.19 33.13
C PRO A 57 9.07 8.48 32.67
N GLU A 58 9.66 9.66 32.88
CA GLU A 58 9.06 10.93 32.40
C GLU A 58 9.08 11.06 30.87
N PHE A 59 9.89 10.25 30.17
CA PHE A 59 9.82 10.17 28.72
C PHE A 59 8.54 9.46 28.25
N ASP A 60 7.99 8.53 29.03
CA ASP A 60 6.77 7.81 28.64
C ASP A 60 5.54 8.72 28.66
N ASP A 61 5.51 9.74 29.53
CA ASP A 61 4.47 10.79 29.52
C ASP A 61 4.53 11.65 28.25
N LEU A 62 5.71 11.80 27.62
CA LEU A 62 5.86 12.47 26.32
C LEU A 62 5.53 11.54 25.15
N ARG A 63 5.59 10.23 25.37
CA ARG A 63 5.36 9.22 24.33
C ARG A 63 3.90 9.14 23.95
N GLU A 64 2.99 9.35 24.90
CA GLU A 64 1.55 9.39 24.69
C GLU A 64 1.12 10.54 23.74
N PRO A 65 1.47 11.82 23.98
CA PRO A 65 1.14 12.92 23.07
C PRO A 65 1.87 12.82 21.73
N LEU A 66 3.12 12.31 21.69
CA LEU A 66 3.81 12.05 20.43
C LEU A 66 3.12 10.95 19.60
N SER A 67 2.66 9.88 20.25
CA SER A 67 1.92 8.80 19.61
C SER A 67 0.55 9.28 19.12
N GLU A 68 -0.12 10.15 19.87
CA GLU A 68 -1.37 10.77 19.47
C GLU A 68 -1.20 11.65 18.23
N LEU A 69 -0.15 12.48 18.19
CA LEU A 69 0.19 13.28 17.00
C LEU A 69 0.53 12.41 15.79
N GLN A 70 1.22 11.30 16.00
CA GLN A 70 1.57 10.37 14.93
C GLN A 70 0.34 9.61 14.41
N LYS A 71 -0.60 9.27 15.31
CA LYS A 71 -1.91 8.69 14.99
C LYS A 71 -2.79 9.70 14.24
N LEU A 72 -2.74 10.97 14.63
CA LEU A 72 -3.43 12.08 13.94
C LEU A 72 -2.84 12.37 12.56
N ARG A 73 -1.53 12.17 12.36
CA ARG A 73 -0.90 12.26 11.04
C ARG A 73 -1.23 11.04 10.15
N GLY A 74 -1.43 9.87 10.77
CA GLY A 74 -1.83 8.63 10.09
C GLY A 74 -3.32 8.58 9.71
N MET A 75 -4.20 9.17 10.52
CA MET A 75 -5.57 9.49 10.11
C MET A 75 -5.51 10.75 9.25
N THR A 76 -5.58 10.59 7.93
CA THR A 76 -5.78 11.76 7.06
C THR A 76 -6.95 12.60 7.61
N PRO A 77 -6.91 13.94 7.59
CA PRO A 77 -8.01 14.77 8.08
C PRO A 77 -9.35 14.38 7.47
N ARG A 78 -9.31 13.86 6.23
CA ARG A 78 -10.42 13.23 5.54
C ARG A 78 -10.90 11.95 6.22
N ALA A 79 -10.00 11.00 6.55
CA ALA A 79 -10.36 9.78 7.28
C ALA A 79 -10.91 10.04 8.69
N ALA A 80 -10.38 11.03 9.42
CA ALA A 80 -10.94 11.44 10.72
C ALA A 80 -12.36 12.01 10.58
N LEU A 81 -12.58 12.84 9.56
CA LEU A 81 -13.88 13.44 9.28
C LEU A 81 -14.89 12.40 8.74
N THR A 82 -14.48 11.48 7.86
CA THR A 82 -15.31 10.35 7.41
C THR A 82 -15.67 9.44 8.58
N LYS A 83 -14.73 9.15 9.50
CA LYS A 83 -15.02 8.32 10.67
C LYS A 83 -15.98 8.97 11.64
N HIS A 84 -15.94 10.29 11.80
CA HIS A 84 -16.75 10.99 12.79
C HIS A 84 -18.09 11.52 12.24
N LEU A 85 -18.18 11.83 10.94
CA LEU A 85 -19.41 12.32 10.31
C LEU A 85 -20.12 11.31 9.42
N LEU A 86 -19.41 10.26 8.98
CA LEU A 86 -19.91 9.34 7.96
C LEU A 86 -19.70 7.87 8.35
N ASP A 87 -19.46 7.56 9.63
CA ASP A 87 -19.21 6.21 10.19
C ASP A 87 -18.17 5.36 9.41
N GLY A 88 -17.29 6.00 8.64
CA GLY A 88 -16.34 5.32 7.76
C GLY A 88 -16.85 4.96 6.36
N ASP A 89 -18.03 5.43 5.95
CA ASP A 89 -18.58 5.27 4.61
C ASP A 89 -17.97 6.30 3.62
N ASP A 90 -16.83 5.97 3.02
CA ASP A 90 -16.18 6.81 2.00
C ASP A 90 -16.91 6.80 0.63
N SER A 91 -18.03 6.07 0.50
CA SER A 91 -18.77 5.90 -0.77
C SER A 91 -19.31 7.22 -1.33
N ILE A 92 -19.80 8.10 -0.44
CA ILE A 92 -20.36 9.42 -0.80
C ILE A 92 -19.29 10.34 -1.40
N PHE A 93 -18.06 10.26 -0.88
CA PHE A 93 -16.95 11.09 -1.38
C PHE A 93 -16.16 10.45 -2.54
N THR A 94 -16.33 9.16 -2.78
CA THR A 94 -15.56 8.37 -3.76
C THR A 94 -16.38 8.00 -5.01
N GLY A 95 -17.69 8.26 -5.02
CA GLY A 95 -18.53 8.14 -6.21
C GLY A 95 -18.69 6.70 -6.73
N LYS A 96 -18.52 5.68 -5.88
CA LYS A 96 -18.65 4.27 -6.26
C LYS A 96 -20.02 3.76 -5.84
N THR A 97 -20.90 3.56 -6.82
CA THR A 97 -22.18 2.85 -6.64
C THR A 97 -21.93 1.39 -6.26
N PRO A 98 -22.58 0.84 -5.22
CA PRO A 98 -22.39 -0.55 -4.84
C PRO A 98 -22.82 -1.50 -5.97
N PRO A 99 -22.12 -2.64 -6.18
CA PRO A 99 -22.56 -3.65 -7.15
C PRO A 99 -23.93 -4.21 -6.76
N GLN A 100 -24.90 -4.07 -7.65
CA GLN A 100 -26.21 -4.69 -7.54
C GLN A 100 -26.06 -6.22 -7.55
N GLU A 101 -26.41 -6.87 -6.43
CA GLU A 101 -26.73 -8.29 -6.40
C GLU A 101 -27.93 -8.54 -7.33
N LYS A 102 -27.73 -9.28 -8.43
CA LYS A 102 -28.81 -9.66 -9.33
C LYS A 102 -29.35 -11.04 -8.93
N PRO A 103 -30.66 -11.18 -8.65
CA PRO A 103 -31.24 -12.42 -8.16
C PRO A 103 -31.31 -13.49 -9.25
N GLN A 104 -31.06 -14.71 -8.80
CA GLN A 104 -31.19 -15.97 -9.52
C GLN A 104 -32.63 -16.18 -10.02
N SER A 105 -32.81 -16.51 -11.31
CA SER A 105 -34.08 -17.03 -11.81
C SER A 105 -33.85 -18.16 -12.82
N SER A 106 -34.64 -19.19 -12.59
CA SER A 106 -34.66 -20.55 -13.14
C SER A 106 -35.17 -20.61 -14.59
N GLY A 107 -34.67 -21.60 -15.36
CA GLY A 107 -35.33 -22.07 -16.60
C GLY A 107 -34.38 -22.79 -17.57
N GLY A 108 -34.48 -24.12 -17.67
CA GLY A 108 -33.88 -24.92 -18.77
C GLY A 108 -34.57 -24.67 -20.13
N PRO A 109 -34.13 -25.26 -21.26
CA PRO A 109 -33.91 -26.71 -21.38
C PRO A 109 -32.64 -27.15 -22.17
N THR A 110 -32.30 -28.43 -22.06
CA THR A 110 -31.33 -29.20 -22.86
C THR A 110 -31.65 -29.17 -24.37
N PRO A 111 -30.66 -29.23 -25.29
CA PRO A 111 -30.30 -30.52 -25.89
C PRO A 111 -28.80 -30.70 -26.26
N VAL A 112 -28.33 -31.95 -26.18
CA VAL A 112 -27.19 -32.55 -26.93
C VAL A 112 -27.78 -33.25 -28.17
N PRO A 113 -27.12 -33.37 -29.37
CA PRO A 113 -25.87 -34.15 -29.57
C PRO A 113 -24.95 -33.80 -30.81
N GLN A 114 -23.71 -34.34 -30.80
CA GLN A 114 -22.85 -34.88 -31.91
C GLN A 114 -22.65 -34.08 -33.25
N ASP A 115 -21.56 -34.13 -34.02
CA ASP A 115 -20.42 -35.06 -34.17
C ASP A 115 -19.36 -34.41 -35.10
N GLN A 116 -18.07 -34.71 -34.85
CA GLN A 116 -16.96 -34.90 -35.82
C GLN A 116 -15.67 -34.99 -34.99
N GLN A 117 -15.32 -36.18 -34.46
CA GLN A 117 -14.57 -37.27 -35.10
C GLN A 117 -13.14 -36.90 -35.56
N THR A 118 -12.16 -37.14 -34.67
CA THR A 118 -10.90 -37.96 -34.79
C THR A 118 -9.97 -37.88 -36.02
N PRO A 119 -8.68 -38.35 -36.00
CA PRO A 119 -7.91 -38.99 -34.90
C PRO A 119 -6.40 -38.62 -34.78
N ALA A 120 -5.82 -38.86 -33.60
CA ALA A 120 -4.49 -39.47 -33.36
C ALA A 120 -4.33 -39.63 -31.83
N SER A 121 -4.61 -40.80 -31.22
CA SER A 121 -3.69 -41.96 -31.05
C SER A 121 -2.23 -41.54 -30.87
N ALA A 122 -1.49 -41.91 -29.82
CA ALA A 122 -1.70 -42.91 -28.77
C ALA A 122 -0.62 -42.72 -27.69
N ALA A 123 -0.95 -43.00 -26.42
CA ALA A 123 -0.15 -43.83 -25.49
C ALA A 123 -0.81 -43.82 -24.09
N THR A 124 -0.93 -45.01 -23.48
CA THR A 124 -1.69 -45.25 -22.24
C THR A 124 -0.79 -45.62 -21.02
N PRO A 125 -1.23 -45.27 -19.78
CA PRO A 125 -0.78 -45.41 -18.34
C PRO A 125 0.15 -46.54 -17.77
N PRO A 126 0.46 -46.68 -16.42
CA PRO A 126 -0.28 -46.26 -15.18
C PRO A 126 0.49 -45.73 -13.91
N GLU A 127 -0.23 -44.94 -13.07
CA GLU A 127 -0.22 -44.76 -11.58
C GLU A 127 1.12 -44.65 -10.77
N PRO A 128 1.10 -44.55 -9.41
CA PRO A 128 0.58 -43.48 -8.54
C PRO A 128 1.69 -42.95 -7.59
N SER A 129 1.58 -41.77 -6.99
CA SER A 129 2.18 -41.48 -5.66
C SER A 129 1.75 -40.11 -5.14
N ALA A 130 1.12 -40.16 -3.97
CA ALA A 130 0.76 -39.02 -3.15
C ALA A 130 2.02 -38.30 -2.62
N SER A 131 1.99 -36.96 -2.63
CA SER A 131 2.77 -36.17 -1.68
C SER A 131 1.87 -35.07 -1.14
N THR A 132 1.54 -35.21 0.13
CA THR A 132 0.78 -34.29 0.99
C THR A 132 1.47 -32.92 1.13
N PRO A 133 0.71 -31.87 1.50
CA PRO A 133 1.24 -30.51 1.66
C PRO A 133 2.21 -30.40 2.84
N TYR A 134 3.22 -29.54 2.70
CA TYR A 134 4.19 -29.21 3.75
C TYR A 134 3.53 -28.39 4.87
N ASP A 135 3.77 -28.81 6.12
CA ASP A 135 3.41 -28.13 7.38
C ASP A 135 4.70 -27.65 8.09
N THR A 136 4.60 -26.53 8.80
CA THR A 136 5.70 -25.69 9.29
C THR A 136 5.61 -25.51 10.82
N ASP A 137 6.26 -26.35 11.66
CA ASP A 137 6.42 -26.04 13.11
C ASP A 137 7.40 -26.91 13.96
N ALA A 138 8.68 -27.12 13.61
CA ALA A 138 9.59 -27.78 14.57
C ALA A 138 11.10 -27.55 14.35
N THR A 139 11.62 -26.40 14.79
CA THR A 139 12.91 -26.26 15.55
C THR A 139 13.42 -24.82 15.58
#